data_AF-A0A0A8XBR2-F1
#
_entry.id   AF-A0A0A8XBR2-F1
#
_cell.length_a   1.000
_cell.length_b   1.000
_cell.length_c   1.000
_cell.angle_alpha   90.00
_cell.angle_beta   90.00
_cell.angle_gamma   90.00
#
_symmetry.space_group_name_H-M   'P 1'
#
loop_
_entity.id
_entity.type
_entity.pdbx_description
1 polymer ?
#
loop_
_entity_poly.entity_id
_entity_poly.type
_entity_poly.pdbx_seq_one_letter_code
_entity_poly.pdbx_strand_id
1 'polypeptide(L)'
;MVMKKIFLLVGPTLMIFIGLQLLESVIVAFLLFYSWLLAVPLLGGGVHWEKFKTSRKDALLGIGSGLLFLLFIFGGVNWLHIYLLDIDQLRVLLWEWGFSSRGEVWLVLILLVVNPVLEEVYWRGYIFEKLRLEGTAKYTIFMTSAFYTLYHFLSVIPIFSGIFGIVAAIPVFIAGIFWGCIREKTGTITAAIIGHVLSDMGIILVYWFLVR
;
A
#
# COMPACT_ATOMS: atom_id res chain seq x y z
N MET A 1 -5.40 -24.93 9.47
CA MET A 1 -6.60 -24.28 10.04
C MET A 1 -7.22 -23.40 8.96
N VAL A 2 -8.47 -23.63 8.55
CA VAL A 2 -9.13 -22.80 7.52
C VAL A 2 -9.58 -21.49 8.18
N MET A 3 -8.78 -20.44 8.04
CA MET A 3 -9.18 -19.11 8.52
C MET A 3 -10.32 -18.57 7.63
N LYS A 4 -11.39 -18.06 8.24
CA LYS A 4 -12.52 -17.50 7.48
C LYS A 4 -12.03 -16.32 6.63
N LYS A 5 -12.51 -16.21 5.38
CA LYS A 5 -12.07 -15.18 4.41
C LYS A 5 -12.20 -13.76 4.93
N ILE A 6 -13.21 -13.48 5.76
CA ILE A 6 -13.37 -12.17 6.36
C ILE A 6 -12.18 -11.76 7.22
N PHE A 7 -11.59 -12.70 8.00
CA PHE A 7 -10.39 -12.43 8.80
C PHE A 7 -9.16 -12.14 7.95
N LEU A 8 -9.06 -12.80 6.79
CA LEU A 8 -8.01 -12.50 5.82
C LEU A 8 -8.17 -11.09 5.24
N LEU A 9 -9.40 -10.63 5.00
CA LEU A 9 -9.64 -9.31 4.43
C LEU A 9 -9.43 -8.18 5.46
N VAL A 10 -9.91 -8.35 6.69
CA VAL A 10 -9.83 -7.32 7.74
C VAL A 10 -8.52 -7.37 8.53
N GLY A 11 -7.78 -8.47 8.49
CA GLY A 11 -6.57 -8.69 9.29
C GLY A 11 -5.55 -7.56 9.21
N PRO A 12 -5.13 -7.12 8.00
CA PRO A 12 -4.19 -6.02 7.86
C PRO A 12 -4.71 -4.72 8.48
N THR A 13 -6.01 -4.41 8.34
CA THR A 13 -6.64 -3.25 9.00
C THR A 13 -6.60 -3.37 10.51
N LEU A 14 -6.88 -4.56 11.07
CA LEU A 14 -6.79 -4.78 12.51
C LEU A 14 -5.37 -4.58 13.03
N MET A 15 -4.35 -5.06 12.30
CA MET A 15 -2.95 -4.89 12.69
C MET A 15 -2.54 -3.41 12.72
N ILE A 16 -2.93 -2.63 11.71
CA ILE A 16 -2.69 -1.18 11.68
C ILE A 16 -3.48 -0.48 12.78
N PHE A 17 -4.75 -0.81 12.98
CA PHE A 17 -5.57 -0.22 14.04
C PHE A 17 -4.99 -0.47 15.43
N ILE A 18 -4.60 -1.70 15.73
CA ILE A 18 -4.00 -2.06 17.02
C ILE A 18 -2.69 -1.29 17.22
N GLY A 19 -1.78 -1.31 16.24
CA GLY A 19 -0.49 -0.66 16.38
C GLY A 19 -0.59 0.87 16.45
N LEU A 20 -1.36 1.48 15.54
CA LEU A 20 -1.40 2.93 15.37
C LEU A 20 -2.41 3.63 16.28
N GLN A 21 -3.60 3.06 16.49
CA GLN A 21 -4.70 3.73 17.20
C GLN A 21 -4.87 3.26 18.64
N LEU A 22 -4.55 2.00 18.96
CA LEU A 22 -4.64 1.50 20.35
C LEU A 22 -3.32 1.63 21.11
N LEU A 23 -2.19 1.39 20.44
CA LEU A 23 -0.86 1.37 21.04
C LEU A 23 -0.02 2.60 20.68
N GLU A 24 -0.55 3.50 19.84
CA GLU A 24 0.09 4.76 19.42
C GLU A 24 1.55 4.58 18.97
N SER A 25 1.85 3.45 18.31
CA SER A 25 3.22 3.08 17.93
C SER A 25 3.30 2.58 16.50
N VAL A 26 3.94 3.39 15.64
CA VAL A 26 4.19 3.03 14.24
C VAL A 26 5.09 1.81 14.11
N ILE A 27 6.07 1.64 15.01
CA ILE A 27 6.93 0.46 15.03
C ILE A 27 6.08 -0.80 15.27
N VAL A 28 5.19 -0.76 16.26
CA VAL A 28 4.29 -1.90 16.53
C VAL A 28 3.33 -2.11 15.36
N ALA A 29 2.80 -1.05 14.76
CA ALA A 29 1.94 -1.15 13.58
C ALA A 29 2.66 -1.84 12.41
N PHE A 30 3.89 -1.45 12.11
CA PHE A 30 4.72 -2.07 11.06
C PHE A 30 5.03 -3.53 11.38
N LEU A 31 5.43 -3.83 12.62
CA LEU A 31 5.71 -5.21 13.03
C LEU A 31 4.48 -6.10 12.88
N LEU A 32 3.32 -5.68 13.39
CA LEU A 32 2.08 -6.44 13.29
C LEU A 32 1.64 -6.61 11.84
N PHE A 33 1.63 -5.51 11.06
CA PHE A 33 1.17 -5.50 9.68
C PHE A 33 2.06 -6.36 8.78
N TYR A 34 3.37 -6.12 8.75
CA TYR A 34 4.27 -6.88 7.88
C TYR A 34 4.41 -8.34 8.33
N SER A 35 4.35 -8.63 9.63
CA SER A 35 4.30 -10.02 10.11
C SER A 35 3.04 -10.72 9.62
N TRP A 36 1.90 -10.05 9.61
CA TRP A 36 0.66 -10.60 9.07
C TRP A 36 0.76 -10.87 7.56
N LEU A 37 1.21 -9.88 6.78
CA LEU A 37 1.34 -10.00 5.33
C LEU A 37 2.31 -11.13 4.92
N LEU A 38 3.33 -11.39 5.74
CA LEU A 38 4.29 -12.47 5.51
C LEU A 38 3.78 -13.83 6.01
N ALA A 39 3.35 -13.92 7.27
CA ALA A 39 3.01 -15.19 7.90
C ALA A 39 1.77 -15.83 7.30
N VAL A 40 0.75 -15.05 6.94
CA VAL A 40 -0.52 -15.60 6.45
C VAL A 40 -0.38 -16.33 5.12
N PRO A 41 0.27 -15.78 4.08
CA PRO A 41 0.57 -16.53 2.86
C PRO A 41 1.42 -17.77 3.13
N LEU A 42 2.46 -17.67 3.97
CA LEU A 42 3.35 -18.79 4.28
C LEU A 42 2.62 -19.96 4.95
N LEU A 43 1.76 -19.68 5.93
CA LEU A 43 0.94 -20.70 6.61
C LEU A 43 -0.21 -21.23 5.74
N GLY A 44 -0.59 -20.48 4.71
CA GLY A 44 -1.77 -20.71 3.88
C GLY A 44 -1.54 -21.45 2.56
N GLY A 45 -0.35 -22.02 2.35
CA GLY A 45 0.05 -22.67 1.10
C GLY A 45 1.28 -22.08 0.42
N GLY A 46 1.92 -21.07 1.02
CA GLY A 46 3.14 -20.45 0.54
C GLY A 46 2.93 -19.30 -0.44
N VAL A 47 4.05 -18.74 -0.89
CA VAL A 47 4.09 -17.71 -1.94
C VAL A 47 4.05 -18.39 -3.31
N HIS A 48 3.13 -17.96 -4.15
CA HIS A 48 2.97 -18.42 -5.53
C HIS A 48 4.05 -17.79 -6.41
N TRP A 49 5.27 -18.32 -6.35
CA TRP A 49 6.46 -17.78 -7.04
C TRP A 49 6.28 -17.66 -8.56
N GLU A 50 5.43 -18.48 -9.16
CA GLU A 50 5.09 -18.40 -10.58
C GLU A 50 4.42 -17.08 -10.97
N LYS A 51 3.88 -16.32 -10.01
CA LYS A 51 3.28 -14.99 -10.22
C LYS A 51 4.32 -13.87 -10.32
N PHE A 52 5.58 -14.13 -9.98
CA PHE A 52 6.71 -13.20 -10.14
C PHE A 52 7.35 -13.27 -11.52
N LYS A 53 6.77 -14.05 -12.44
CA LYS A 53 7.22 -14.06 -13.84
C LYS A 53 7.22 -12.63 -14.37
N THR A 54 8.31 -12.29 -15.05
CA THR A 54 8.53 -10.96 -15.60
C THR A 54 8.69 -11.09 -17.10
N SER A 55 7.76 -10.50 -17.85
CA SER A 55 7.95 -10.24 -19.27
C SER A 55 8.30 -8.78 -19.52
N ARG A 56 8.84 -8.47 -20.70
CA ARG A 56 9.05 -7.08 -21.14
C ARG A 56 7.76 -6.26 -21.07
N LYS A 57 6.61 -6.88 -21.39
CA LYS A 57 5.30 -6.24 -21.32
C LYS A 57 4.92 -5.90 -19.87
N ASP A 58 5.18 -6.81 -18.92
CA ASP A 58 4.89 -6.57 -17.49
C ASP A 58 5.77 -5.44 -16.94
N ALA A 59 7.05 -5.43 -17.29
CA ALA A 59 7.97 -4.36 -16.90
C ALA A 59 7.53 -3.00 -17.47
N LEU A 60 7.15 -2.93 -18.76
CA LEU A 60 6.66 -1.70 -19.37
C LEU A 60 5.34 -1.22 -18.76
N LEU A 61 4.41 -2.13 -18.46
CA LEU A 61 3.16 -1.80 -17.78
C LEU A 61 3.42 -1.29 -16.37
N GLY A 62 4.31 -1.94 -15.62
CA GLY A 62 4.70 -1.52 -14.28
C GLY A 62 5.38 -0.16 -14.27
N ILE A 63 6.39 0.05 -15.11
CA ILE A 63 7.10 1.34 -15.22
C ILE A 63 6.14 2.45 -15.68
N GLY A 64 5.37 2.21 -16.75
CA GLY A 64 4.47 3.22 -17.32
C GLY A 64 3.38 3.63 -16.33
N SER A 65 2.76 2.67 -15.65
CA SER A 65 1.76 2.98 -14.63
C SER A 65 2.36 3.57 -13.36
N GLY A 66 3.52 3.10 -12.94
CA GLY A 66 4.24 3.64 -11.79
C GLY A 66 4.66 5.09 -11.99
N LEU A 67 5.19 5.45 -13.17
CA LEU A 67 5.51 6.84 -13.51
C LEU A 67 4.26 7.71 -13.54
N LEU A 68 3.13 7.20 -14.06
CA LEU A 68 1.86 7.93 -14.04
C LEU A 68 1.43 8.25 -12.60
N PHE A 69 1.45 7.27 -11.70
CA PHE A 69 1.09 7.49 -10.30
C PHE A 69 2.12 8.34 -9.54
N LEU A 70 3.41 8.17 -9.80
CA LEU A 70 4.47 9.01 -9.26
C LEU A 70 4.20 10.48 -9.61
N LEU A 71 3.99 10.78 -10.89
CA LEU A 71 3.73 12.15 -11.36
C LEU A 71 2.42 12.69 -10.79
N PHE A 72 1.39 11.85 -10.69
CA PHE A 72 0.13 12.24 -10.08
C PHE A 72 0.27 12.58 -8.59
N ILE A 73 0.94 11.73 -7.81
CA ILE A 73 1.14 11.91 -6.37
C ILE A 73 2.07 13.10 -6.13
N PHE A 74 3.30 13.04 -6.66
CA PHE A 74 4.30 14.08 -6.43
C PHE A 74 3.86 15.41 -7.02
N GLY A 75 3.44 15.43 -8.29
CA GLY A 75 2.99 16.67 -8.94
C GLY A 75 1.71 17.23 -8.33
N GLY A 76 0.74 16.38 -8.02
CA GLY A 76 -0.53 16.79 -7.42
C GLY A 76 -0.34 17.37 -6.02
N VAL A 77 0.43 16.69 -5.16
CA VAL A 77 0.71 17.19 -3.81
C VAL A 77 1.62 18.42 -3.87
N ASN A 78 2.66 18.44 -4.71
CA ASN A 78 3.52 19.62 -4.85
C ASN A 78 2.72 20.87 -5.24
N TRP A 79 1.74 20.74 -6.14
CA TRP A 79 0.88 21.87 -6.50
C TRP A 79 -0.12 22.24 -5.40
N LEU A 80 -0.75 21.25 -4.77
CA LEU A 80 -1.89 21.48 -3.86
C LEU A 80 -1.53 21.44 -2.37
N HIS A 81 -0.25 21.32 -2.00
CA HIS A 81 0.17 21.07 -0.60
C HIS A 81 -0.39 22.08 0.39
N ILE A 82 -0.52 23.36 0.02
CA ILE A 82 -1.09 24.42 0.88
C ILE A 82 -2.54 24.15 1.31
N TYR A 83 -3.27 23.33 0.55
CA TYR A 83 -4.64 22.92 0.86
C TYR A 83 -4.68 21.53 1.49
N LEU A 84 -3.77 20.65 1.06
CA LEU A 84 -3.79 19.23 1.41
C LEU A 84 -3.10 18.93 2.74
N LEU A 85 -2.06 19.68 3.10
CA LEU A 85 -1.16 19.37 4.21
C LEU A 85 -0.98 20.58 5.12
N ASP A 86 -0.98 20.32 6.43
CA ASP A 86 -0.36 21.20 7.42
C ASP A 86 1.06 20.69 7.64
N ILE A 87 2.04 21.38 7.03
CA ILE A 87 3.43 20.91 7.01
C ILE A 87 4.04 20.93 8.42
N ASP A 88 3.68 21.90 9.25
CA ASP A 88 4.21 22.00 10.61
C ASP A 88 3.66 20.88 11.49
N GLN A 89 2.35 20.63 11.41
CA GLN A 89 1.73 19.49 12.09
C GLN A 89 2.28 18.15 11.59
N LEU A 90 2.46 18.00 10.28
CA LEU A 90 2.99 16.77 9.68
C LEU A 90 4.43 16.50 10.13
N ARG A 91 5.28 17.53 10.26
CA ARG A 91 6.63 17.39 10.80
C ARG A 91 6.63 16.89 12.25
N VAL A 92 5.73 17.43 13.09
CA VAL A 92 5.56 16.96 14.48
C VAL A 92 5.11 15.51 14.49
N LEU A 93 4.11 15.14 13.68
CA LEU A 93 3.62 13.77 13.57
C LEU A 93 4.72 12.79 13.16
N LEU A 94 5.50 13.14 12.12
CA LEU A 94 6.60 12.28 11.65
C LEU A 94 7.70 12.15 12.70
N TRP A 95 7.95 13.20 13.49
CA TRP A 95 8.88 13.14 14.61
C TRP A 95 8.37 12.19 15.72
N GLU A 96 7.10 12.29 16.10
CA GLU A 96 6.45 11.39 17.08
C GLU A 96 6.45 9.93 16.61
N TRP A 97 6.32 9.72 15.30
CA TRP A 97 6.40 8.41 14.66
C TRP A 97 7.83 7.85 14.59
N GLY A 98 8.83 8.61 15.02
CA GLY A 98 10.23 8.20 15.01
C GLY A 98 10.91 8.33 13.64
N PHE A 99 10.29 9.06 12.71
CA PHE A 99 10.81 9.32 11.36
C PHE A 99 11.64 10.59 11.31
N SER A 100 12.58 10.72 12.25
CA SER A 100 13.61 11.76 12.26
C SER A 100 15.00 11.14 12.21
N SER A 101 15.94 11.80 11.53
CA SER A 101 17.34 11.40 11.45
C SER A 101 17.56 10.00 10.83
N ARG A 102 18.09 9.03 11.59
CA ARG A 102 18.34 7.66 11.10
C ARG A 102 17.06 6.88 10.80
N GLY A 103 15.93 7.23 11.41
CA GLY A 103 14.63 6.61 11.16
C GLY A 103 14.13 6.82 9.72
N GLU A 104 14.52 7.94 9.10
CA GLU A 104 14.13 8.31 7.73
C GLU A 104 14.64 7.28 6.71
N VAL A 105 15.88 6.83 6.85
CA VAL A 105 16.49 5.84 5.93
C VAL A 105 15.75 4.51 6.01
N TRP A 106 15.41 4.07 7.22
CA TRP A 106 14.64 2.84 7.41
C TRP A 106 13.23 2.95 6.86
N LEU A 107 12.57 4.10 7.04
CA LEU A 107 11.26 4.35 6.44
C LEU A 107 11.31 4.26 4.91
N VAL A 108 12.29 4.91 4.27
CA VAL A 108 12.46 4.87 2.81
C VAL A 108 12.68 3.44 2.32
N LEU A 109 13.53 2.67 2.99
CA LEU A 109 13.78 1.27 2.61
C LEU A 109 12.55 0.39 2.79
N ILE A 110 11.81 0.57 3.88
CA ILE A 110 10.57 -0.17 4.13
C ILE A 110 9.55 0.17 3.05
N LEU A 111 9.30 1.46 2.80
CA LEU A 111 8.31 1.90 1.82
C LEU A 111 8.69 1.51 0.38
N LEU A 112 9.95 1.62 -0.04
CA LEU A 112 10.31 1.35 -1.44
C LEU A 112 10.61 -0.11 -1.74
N VAL A 113 10.86 -0.94 -0.73
CA VAL A 113 11.29 -2.34 -0.94
C VAL A 113 10.35 -3.32 -0.28
N VAL A 114 10.16 -3.20 1.04
CA VAL A 114 9.42 -4.20 1.82
C VAL A 114 7.92 -4.08 1.56
N ASN A 115 7.39 -2.85 1.62
CA ASN A 115 5.98 -2.55 1.51
C ASN A 115 5.35 -3.04 0.20
N PRO A 116 5.80 -2.57 -0.99
CA PRO A 116 5.18 -2.96 -2.25
C PRO A 116 5.28 -4.46 -2.49
N VAL A 117 6.37 -5.11 -2.09
CA VAL A 117 6.51 -6.57 -2.26
C VAL A 117 5.51 -7.32 -1.37
N LEU A 118 5.48 -7.04 -0.06
CA LEU A 118 4.61 -7.77 0.85
C LEU A 118 3.12 -7.51 0.59
N GLU A 119 2.77 -6.27 0.28
CA GLU A 119 1.39 -5.90 -0.03
C GLU A 119 0.91 -6.56 -1.33
N GLU A 120 1.70 -6.53 -2.41
CA GLU A 120 1.28 -7.18 -3.65
C GLU A 120 1.25 -8.72 -3.54
N VAL A 121 2.20 -9.31 -2.80
CA VAL A 121 2.17 -10.76 -2.49
C VAL A 121 0.89 -11.13 -1.75
N TYR A 122 0.52 -10.34 -0.74
CA TYR A 122 -0.67 -10.61 0.05
C TYR A 122 -1.94 -10.38 -0.76
N TRP A 123 -2.13 -9.18 -1.31
CA TRP A 123 -3.39 -8.77 -1.93
C TRP A 123 -3.59 -9.36 -3.31
N ARG A 124 -2.60 -9.28 -4.20
CA ARG A 124 -2.69 -9.65 -5.62
C ARG A 124 -2.25 -11.09 -5.89
N GLY A 125 -1.34 -11.60 -5.05
CA GLY A 125 -0.93 -13.00 -5.04
C GLY A 125 -1.93 -13.87 -4.28
N TYR A 126 -1.99 -13.72 -2.96
CA TYR A 126 -2.65 -14.69 -2.08
C TYR A 126 -4.17 -14.51 -1.96
N ILE A 127 -4.64 -13.30 -1.59
CA ILE A 127 -6.08 -13.03 -1.40
C ILE A 127 -6.83 -13.07 -2.74
N PHE A 128 -6.25 -12.46 -3.78
CA PHE A 128 -6.86 -12.45 -5.11
C PHE A 128 -7.17 -13.87 -5.60
N GLU A 129 -6.22 -14.81 -5.51
CA GLU A 129 -6.45 -16.20 -5.95
C GLU A 129 -7.60 -16.85 -5.18
N LYS A 130 -7.62 -16.71 -3.84
CA LYS A 130 -8.69 -17.29 -3.01
C LYS A 130 -10.08 -16.74 -3.30
N LEU A 131 -10.17 -15.47 -3.68
CA LEU A 131 -11.45 -14.86 -4.07
C LEU A 131 -11.82 -15.23 -5.51
N ARG A 132 -10.83 -15.32 -6.40
CA ARG A 132 -11.05 -15.60 -7.82
C ARG A 132 -11.54 -17.02 -8.08
N LEU A 133 -11.16 -17.99 -7.23
CA LEU A 133 -11.62 -19.38 -7.29
C LEU A 133 -13.14 -19.53 -7.12
N GLU A 134 -13.78 -18.61 -6.39
CA GLU A 134 -15.21 -18.70 -6.04
C GLU A 134 -16.03 -17.52 -6.58
N GLY A 135 -15.38 -16.54 -7.21
CA GLY A 135 -15.98 -15.27 -7.57
C GLY A 135 -15.54 -14.73 -8.94
N THR A 136 -16.20 -13.67 -9.38
CA THR A 136 -15.87 -13.00 -10.64
C THR A 136 -14.60 -12.16 -10.51
N ALA A 137 -13.97 -11.87 -11.64
CA ALA A 137 -12.84 -10.93 -11.71
C ALA A 137 -13.21 -9.57 -11.11
N LYS A 138 -14.38 -9.02 -11.47
CA LYS A 138 -14.87 -7.72 -10.97
C LYS A 138 -15.03 -7.72 -9.45
N TYR A 139 -15.66 -8.75 -8.89
CA TYR A 139 -15.82 -8.91 -7.45
C TYR A 139 -14.46 -8.99 -6.76
N THR A 140 -13.54 -9.81 -7.28
CA THR A 140 -12.21 -10.00 -6.70
C THR A 140 -11.39 -8.72 -6.69
N ILE A 141 -11.38 -7.99 -7.81
CA ILE A 141 -10.70 -6.69 -7.94
C ILE A 141 -11.29 -5.69 -6.95
N PHE A 142 -12.62 -5.58 -6.89
CA PHE A 142 -13.28 -4.66 -5.98
C PHE A 142 -12.95 -4.97 -4.51
N MET A 143 -13.08 -6.23 -4.09
CA MET A 143 -12.85 -6.63 -2.70
C MET A 143 -11.40 -6.45 -2.28
N THR A 144 -10.44 -6.89 -3.11
CA THR A 144 -9.01 -6.68 -2.80
C THR A 144 -8.67 -5.20 -2.72
N SER A 145 -9.20 -4.36 -3.62
CA SER A 145 -8.96 -2.91 -3.62
C SER A 145 -9.60 -2.20 -2.43
N ALA A 146 -10.82 -2.60 -2.04
CA ALA A 146 -11.55 -1.99 -0.94
C ALA A 146 -10.84 -2.24 0.40
N PHE A 147 -10.47 -3.49 0.69
CA PHE A 147 -9.77 -3.84 1.93
C PHE A 147 -8.31 -3.40 1.93
N TYR A 148 -7.67 -3.32 0.77
CA TYR A 148 -6.38 -2.66 0.60
C TYR A 148 -6.44 -1.18 1.01
N THR A 149 -7.48 -0.47 0.57
CA THR A 149 -7.68 0.94 0.90
C THR A 149 -8.05 1.14 2.38
N LEU A 150 -8.75 0.17 2.97
CA LEU A 150 -9.29 0.30 4.32
C LEU A 150 -8.21 0.51 5.39
N TYR A 151 -7.08 -0.20 5.32
CA TYR A 151 -5.99 0.04 6.29
C TYR A 151 -5.20 1.31 5.97
N HIS A 152 -5.09 1.69 4.70
CA HIS A 152 -4.51 2.97 4.29
C HIS A 152 -5.31 4.15 4.84
N PHE A 153 -6.63 4.02 4.95
CA PHE A 153 -7.48 5.04 5.56
C PHE A 153 -6.98 5.45 6.95
N LEU A 154 -6.52 4.49 7.75
CA LEU A 154 -6.01 4.72 9.10
C LEU A 154 -4.69 5.48 9.13
N SER A 155 -3.86 5.36 8.08
CA SER A 155 -2.57 6.04 7.99
C SER A 155 -2.65 7.39 7.26
N VAL A 156 -3.56 7.57 6.30
CA VAL A 156 -3.69 8.83 5.55
C VAL A 156 -4.48 9.93 6.29
N ILE A 157 -5.44 9.56 7.14
CA ILE A 157 -6.21 10.53 7.95
C ILE A 157 -5.31 11.47 8.77
N PRO A 158 -4.33 10.98 9.56
CA PRO A 158 -3.50 11.87 10.35
C PRO A 158 -2.52 12.70 9.51
N ILE A 159 -2.26 12.33 8.26
CA ILE A 159 -1.30 13.00 7.38
C ILE A 159 -1.90 14.22 6.66
N PHE A 160 -3.16 14.11 6.21
CA PHE A 160 -3.82 15.14 5.41
C PHE A 160 -4.78 15.98 6.24
N SER A 161 -4.89 17.26 5.90
CA SER A 161 -5.69 18.23 6.65
C SER A 161 -7.20 18.03 6.46
N GLY A 162 -7.93 17.88 7.57
CA GLY A 162 -9.40 17.90 7.60
C GLY A 162 -10.05 16.86 6.68
N ILE A 163 -10.95 17.29 5.80
CA ILE A 163 -11.68 16.40 4.88
C ILE A 163 -10.75 15.72 3.86
N PHE A 164 -9.57 16.30 3.60
CA PHE A 164 -8.63 15.74 2.64
C PHE A 164 -8.03 14.41 3.10
N GLY A 165 -8.01 14.11 4.41
CA GLY A 165 -7.69 12.77 4.92
C GLY A 165 -8.64 11.68 4.41
N ILE A 166 -9.93 12.00 4.28
CA ILE A 166 -10.91 11.06 3.72
C ILE A 166 -10.76 10.99 2.19
N VAL A 167 -10.58 12.13 1.54
CA VAL A 167 -10.42 12.21 0.07
C VAL A 167 -9.17 11.49 -0.41
N ALA A 168 -8.08 11.49 0.38
CA ALA A 168 -6.82 10.82 0.06
C ALA A 168 -6.96 9.30 -0.13
N ALA A 169 -8.03 8.67 0.39
CA ALA A 169 -8.30 7.26 0.17
C ALA A 169 -8.81 6.93 -1.24
N ILE A 170 -9.40 7.91 -1.95
CA ILE A 170 -9.91 7.74 -3.31
C ILE A 170 -8.79 7.34 -4.29
N PRO A 171 -7.66 8.08 -4.39
CA PRO A 171 -6.57 7.67 -5.28
C PRO A 171 -5.94 6.33 -4.88
N VAL A 172 -5.88 6.01 -3.58
CA VAL A 172 -5.43 4.69 -3.10
C VAL A 172 -6.34 3.57 -3.62
N PHE A 173 -7.66 3.76 -3.57
CA PHE A 173 -8.62 2.80 -4.10
C PHE A 173 -8.53 2.65 -5.63
N ILE A 174 -8.33 3.75 -6.35
CA ILE A 174 -8.13 3.74 -7.80
C ILE A 174 -6.87 2.96 -8.17
N ALA A 175 -5.74 3.19 -7.48
CA ALA A 175 -4.51 2.41 -7.64
C ALA A 175 -4.77 0.93 -7.33
N GLY A 176 -5.53 0.67 -6.26
CA GLY A 176 -6.10 -0.61 -5.88
C GLY A 176 -6.69 -1.38 -7.06
N ILE A 177 -7.71 -0.78 -7.67
CA ILE A 177 -8.45 -1.32 -8.82
C ILE A 177 -7.54 -1.50 -10.02
N PHE A 178 -6.72 -0.49 -10.31
CA PHE A 178 -5.85 -0.47 -11.48
C PHE A 178 -4.85 -1.64 -11.45
N TRP A 179 -4.14 -1.84 -10.34
CA TRP A 179 -3.22 -2.98 -10.20
C TRP A 179 -3.95 -4.31 -10.15
N GLY A 180 -5.15 -4.38 -9.57
CA GLY A 180 -6.02 -5.57 -9.65
C GLY A 180 -6.39 -5.92 -11.10
N CYS A 181 -6.67 -4.93 -11.94
CA CYS A 181 -6.96 -5.12 -13.36
C CYS A 181 -5.73 -5.58 -14.14
N ILE A 182 -4.55 -5.01 -13.86
CA ILE A 182 -3.29 -5.45 -14.46
C ILE A 182 -3.04 -6.92 -14.09
N ARG A 183 -3.16 -7.26 -12.82
CA ARG A 183 -2.95 -8.62 -12.34
C ARG A 183 -3.92 -9.60 -13.01
N GLU A 184 -5.20 -9.28 -13.14
CA GLU A 184 -6.16 -10.18 -13.81
C GLU A 184 -5.80 -10.40 -15.28
N LYS A 185 -5.36 -9.35 -15.98
CA LYS A 185 -5.02 -9.42 -17.40
C LYS A 185 -3.69 -10.12 -17.68
N THR A 186 -2.72 -10.00 -16.78
CA THR A 186 -1.35 -10.52 -16.97
C THR A 186 -1.13 -11.86 -16.27
N GLY A 187 -1.89 -12.15 -15.22
CA GLY A 187 -1.67 -13.31 -14.35
C GLY A 187 -0.43 -13.18 -13.46
N THR A 188 0.25 -12.03 -13.46
CA THR A 188 1.47 -11.75 -12.69
C THR A 188 1.24 -10.61 -11.71
N ILE A 189 2.10 -10.52 -10.68
CA ILE A 189 2.11 -9.40 -9.73
C ILE A 189 3.30 -8.45 -9.95
N THR A 190 4.24 -8.80 -10.81
CA THR A 190 5.46 -8.01 -11.07
C THR A 190 5.15 -6.59 -11.54
N ALA A 191 4.22 -6.43 -12.48
CA ALA A 191 3.83 -5.12 -12.98
C ALA A 191 3.20 -4.25 -11.86
N ALA A 192 2.42 -4.87 -10.96
CA ALA A 192 1.87 -4.18 -9.80
C ALA A 192 2.98 -3.76 -8.83
N ILE A 193 3.94 -4.65 -8.51
CA ILE A 193 5.08 -4.35 -7.63
C ILE A 193 5.89 -3.16 -8.17
N ILE A 194 6.29 -3.20 -9.45
CA ILE A 194 7.07 -2.11 -10.06
C ILE A 194 6.26 -0.80 -10.04
N GLY A 195 4.98 -0.87 -10.39
CA GLY A 195 4.09 0.30 -10.35
C GLY A 195 3.99 0.88 -8.94
N HIS A 196 3.85 0.02 -7.94
CA HIS A 196 3.73 0.38 -6.53
C HIS A 196 5.02 1.02 -6.00
N VAL A 197 6.19 0.44 -6.25
CA VAL A 197 7.50 1.02 -5.87
C VAL A 197 7.63 2.46 -6.40
N LEU A 198 7.23 2.71 -7.65
CA LEU A 198 7.30 4.04 -8.25
C LEU A 198 6.24 5.00 -7.69
N SER A 199 5.03 4.50 -7.36
CA SER A 199 4.03 5.30 -6.65
C SER A 199 4.54 5.74 -5.28
N ASP A 200 5.14 4.82 -4.51
CA ASP A 200 5.70 5.08 -3.19
C ASP A 200 6.90 6.04 -3.30
N MET A 201 7.69 5.95 -4.37
CA MET A 201 8.71 6.96 -4.68
C MET A 201 8.09 8.36 -4.80
N GLY A 202 6.90 8.50 -5.39
CA GLY A 202 6.18 9.77 -5.41
C GLY A 202 5.92 10.34 -4.02
N ILE A 203 5.53 9.48 -3.07
CA ILE A 203 5.33 9.84 -1.65
C ILE A 203 6.67 10.25 -1.00
N ILE A 204 7.74 9.49 -1.25
CA ILE A 204 9.08 9.82 -0.73
C ILE A 204 9.58 11.17 -1.29
N LEU A 205 9.31 11.49 -2.55
CA LEU A 205 9.66 12.80 -3.13
C LEU A 205 8.86 13.93 -2.49
N VAL A 206 7.56 13.74 -2.21
CA VAL A 206 6.76 14.71 -1.43
C VAL A 206 7.41 14.95 -0.08
N TYR A 207 7.75 13.89 0.64
CA TYR A 207 8.42 14.01 1.94
C TYR A 207 9.73 14.80 1.81
N TRP A 208 10.58 14.47 0.86
CA TRP A 208 11.92 15.06 0.74
C TRP A 208 11.92 16.53 0.31
N PHE A 209 11.00 16.94 -0.55
CA PHE A 209 10.98 18.28 -1.13
C PHE A 209 10.02 19.27 -0.47
N LEU A 210 9.02 18.78 0.28
CA LEU A 210 8.01 19.63 0.91
C LEU A 210 7.98 19.54 2.43
N VAL A 211 8.25 18.36 2.99
CA VAL A 211 8.02 18.07 4.42
C VAL A 211 9.31 18.11 5.22
N ARG A 212 10.41 17.58 4.71
CA ARG A 212 11.73 17.63 5.36
C ARG A 212 12.22 19.08 5.53
#